data_AF-A0A256ZMW4-F1
#
_entry.id   AF-A0A256ZMW4-F1
#
_cell.length_a   1.000
_cell.length_b   1.000
_cell.length_c   1.000
_cell.angle_alpha   90.00
_cell.angle_beta   90.00
_cell.angle_gamma   90.00
#
_symmetry.space_group_name_H-M   'P 1'
#
loop_
_entity.id
_entity.type
_entity.pdbx_description
1 polymer ?
#
loop_
_entity_poly.entity_id
_entity_poly.type
_entity_poly.pdbx_seq_one_letter_code
_entity_poly.pdbx_strand_id
1 'polypeptide(L)'
;MIDISALGIVITDKGMVIAAVSAGIAVLSSLVRMAVLDREQMKEMKEKLKKQQTEVKEAAKSGHTKKAQKAQEEMMKLTMENMKHSMKPLMFTFIPFILIFNWLRGEYGDVGTVATLFGFNLSWFWWYLVTAMLISITLNKIFKLS
;
A
#
# COMPACT_ATOMS: atom_id res chain seq x y z
N MET A 1 13.18 -26.17 1.22
CA MET A 1 13.51 -25.54 -0.07
C MET A 1 12.43 -25.91 -1.07
N ILE A 2 11.84 -24.92 -1.76
CA ILE A 2 10.91 -25.17 -2.88
C ILE A 2 11.71 -25.03 -4.16
N ASP A 3 11.79 -26.09 -4.96
CA ASP A 3 12.48 -26.09 -6.25
C ASP A 3 11.51 -26.57 -7.33
N ILE A 4 11.18 -25.67 -8.25
CA ILE A 4 10.41 -25.95 -9.45
C ILE A 4 11.32 -25.60 -10.63
N SER A 5 12.33 -26.45 -10.84
CA SER A 5 13.38 -26.23 -11.84
C SER A 5 12.81 -26.13 -13.26
N ALA A 6 11.69 -26.81 -13.54
CA ALA A 6 10.99 -26.72 -14.83
C ALA A 6 10.47 -25.30 -15.16
N LEU A 7 10.28 -24.45 -14.16
CA LEU A 7 9.83 -23.05 -14.30
C LEU A 7 10.94 -22.05 -13.93
N GLY A 8 12.15 -22.51 -13.60
CA GLY A 8 13.25 -21.67 -13.13
C GLY A 8 12.94 -20.97 -11.79
N ILE A 9 12.14 -21.60 -10.93
CA ILE A 9 11.74 -21.07 -9.62
C ILE A 9 12.45 -21.85 -8.52
N VAL A 10 13.25 -21.17 -7.70
CA VAL A 10 13.93 -21.76 -6.54
C VAL A 10 13.73 -20.85 -5.34
N ILE A 11 13.28 -21.38 -4.20
CA ILE A 11 13.07 -20.62 -2.96
C ILE A 11 13.80 -21.34 -1.84
N THR A 12 14.76 -20.63 -1.24
CA THR A 12 15.54 -21.14 -0.10
C THR A 12 14.69 -21.21 1.17
N ASP A 13 15.18 -21.93 2.19
CA ASP A 13 14.50 -21.97 3.50
C ASP A 13 14.35 -20.59 4.12
N LYS A 14 15.37 -19.74 3.96
CA LYS A 14 15.33 -18.32 4.37
C LYS A 14 14.28 -17.53 3.58
N GLY A 15 14.15 -17.80 2.28
CA GLY A 15 13.09 -17.22 1.45
C GLY A 15 11.68 -17.58 1.93
N MET A 16 11.47 -18.81 2.41
CA MET A 16 10.19 -19.22 2.99
C MET A 16 9.89 -18.49 4.30
N VAL A 17 10.89 -18.32 5.17
CA VAL A 17 10.75 -17.54 6.41
C VAL A 17 10.38 -16.09 6.12
N ILE A 18 11.06 -15.45 5.15
CA ILE A 18 10.72 -14.09 4.72
C ILE A 18 9.27 -14.02 4.24
N ALA A 19 8.80 -14.99 3.45
CA ALA A 19 7.41 -15.02 2.97
C ALA A 19 6.39 -15.16 4.12
N ALA A 20 6.69 -15.99 5.13
CA ALA A 20 5.85 -16.13 6.31
C ALA A 20 5.80 -14.83 7.15
N VAL A 21 6.94 -14.17 7.33
CA VAL A 21 7.03 -12.87 8.00
C VAL A 21 6.24 -11.80 7.24
N SER A 22 6.37 -11.73 5.91
CA SER A 22 5.56 -10.85 5.05
C SER A 22 4.06 -11.07 5.25
N ALA A 23 3.63 -12.33 5.41
CA ALA A 23 2.22 -12.65 5.66
C ALA A 23 1.74 -12.11 7.01
N GLY A 24 2.53 -12.30 8.06
CA GLY A 24 2.26 -11.72 9.39
C GLY A 24 2.15 -10.20 9.35
N ILE A 25 3.08 -9.52 8.69
CA ILE A 25 3.05 -8.06 8.51
C ILE A 25 1.79 -7.61 7.77
N ALA A 26 1.42 -8.33 6.71
CA ALA A 26 0.27 -7.96 5.90
C ALA A 26 -1.04 -8.09 6.70
N VAL A 27 -1.17 -9.13 7.53
CA VAL A 27 -2.29 -9.31 8.47
C VAL A 27 -2.30 -8.20 9.52
N LEU A 28 -1.17 -7.93 10.19
CA LEU A 28 -1.06 -6.85 11.17
C LEU A 28 -1.43 -5.49 10.57
N SER A 29 -0.92 -5.20 9.38
CA SER A 29 -1.23 -3.98 8.64
C SER A 29 -2.71 -3.90 8.28
N SER A 30 -3.34 -5.03 7.94
CA SER A 30 -4.78 -5.11 7.70
C SER A 30 -5.58 -4.78 8.97
N LEU A 31 -5.19 -5.33 10.12
CA LEU A 31 -5.85 -5.07 11.40
C LEU A 31 -5.72 -3.60 11.82
N VAL A 32 -4.52 -3.02 11.71
CA VAL A 32 -4.29 -1.60 11.99
C VAL A 32 -5.14 -0.73 11.06
N ARG A 33 -5.20 -1.05 9.76
CA ARG A 33 -6.09 -0.36 8.82
C ARG A 33 -7.55 -0.48 9.24
N MET A 34 -8.02 -1.67 9.63
CA MET A 34 -9.41 -1.86 10.07
C MET A 34 -9.74 -1.06 11.35
N ALA A 35 -8.79 -0.92 12.28
CA ALA A 35 -9.00 -0.20 13.53
C ALA A 35 -8.92 1.33 13.36
N VAL A 36 -8.05 1.82 12.47
CA VAL A 36 -7.77 3.25 12.29
C VAL A 36 -8.64 3.88 11.20
N LEU A 37 -9.14 3.11 10.23
CA LEU A 37 -9.87 3.63 9.09
C LEU A 37 -11.36 3.79 9.41
N ASP A 38 -11.78 5.04 9.60
CA ASP A 38 -13.18 5.42 9.70
C ASP A 38 -13.84 5.34 8.31
N ARG A 39 -14.70 4.33 8.13
CA ARG A 39 -15.37 4.07 6.85
C ARG A 39 -16.41 5.14 6.50
N GLU A 40 -17.01 5.79 7.49
CA GLU A 40 -18.04 6.81 7.30
C GLU A 40 -17.38 8.12 6.83
N GLN A 41 -16.32 8.55 7.51
CA GLN A 41 -15.53 9.72 7.09
C GLN A 41 -14.97 9.56 5.67
N MET A 42 -14.51 8.35 5.31
CA MET A 42 -14.01 8.09 3.95
C MET A 42 -15.10 8.18 2.88
N LYS A 43 -16.34 7.79 3.19
CA LYS A 43 -17.47 7.93 2.28
C LYS A 43 -17.84 9.40 2.11
N GLU A 44 -18.01 10.13 3.20
CA GLU A 44 -18.31 11.56 3.17
C GLU A 44 -17.25 12.36 2.40
N MET A 45 -15.97 12.07 2.62
CA MET A 45 -14.87 12.74 1.92
C MET A 45 -14.90 12.48 0.41
N LYS A 46 -15.20 11.24 -0.01
CA LYS A 46 -15.37 10.90 -1.42
C LYS A 46 -16.55 11.65 -2.05
N GLU A 47 -17.67 11.76 -1.34
CA GLU A 47 -18.84 12.50 -1.81
C GLU A 47 -18.54 14.00 -1.96
N LYS A 48 -17.90 14.61 -0.96
CA LYS A 48 -17.46 16.01 -1.01
C LYS A 48 -16.52 16.26 -2.20
N LEU A 49 -15.54 15.39 -2.42
CA LEU A 49 -14.60 15.51 -3.56
C LEU A 49 -15.33 15.40 -4.91
N LYS A 50 -16.29 14.47 -5.02
CA LYS A 50 -17.08 14.30 -6.25
C LYS A 50 -17.96 15.53 -6.52
N LYS A 51 -18.60 16.07 -5.48
CA LYS A 51 -19.41 17.29 -5.59
C LYS A 51 -18.54 18.49 -6.02
N GLN A 52 -17.42 18.71 -5.36
CA GLN A 52 -16.49 19.79 -5.70
C GLN A 52 -15.92 19.64 -7.12
N GLN A 53 -15.71 18.41 -7.61
CA GLN A 53 -15.23 18.17 -8.98
C GLN A 53 -16.26 18.63 -10.01
N THR A 54 -17.55 18.42 -9.74
CA THR A 54 -18.64 18.90 -10.59
C THR A 54 -18.67 20.43 -10.59
N GLU A 55 -18.56 21.06 -9.42
CA GLU A 55 -18.54 22.52 -9.29
C GLU A 55 -17.36 23.16 -10.03
N VAL A 56 -16.16 22.56 -9.97
CA VAL A 56 -15.00 23.00 -10.77
C VAL A 56 -15.29 22.90 -12.27
N LYS A 57 -15.90 21.81 -12.74
CA LYS A 57 -16.25 21.63 -14.16
C LYS A 57 -17.30 22.63 -14.64
N GLU A 58 -18.30 22.92 -13.81
CA GLU A 58 -19.34 23.91 -14.10
C GLU A 58 -18.79 25.34 -14.10
N ALA A 59 -17.97 25.67 -13.10
CA ALA A 59 -17.31 26.97 -13.00
C ALA A 59 -16.36 27.20 -14.19
N ALA A 60 -15.62 26.18 -14.63
CA ALA A 60 -14.76 26.25 -15.81
C ALA A 60 -15.54 26.50 -17.11
N LYS A 61 -16.74 25.93 -17.25
CA LYS A 61 -17.61 26.16 -18.42
C LYS A 61 -18.27 27.54 -18.42
N SER A 62 -18.46 28.15 -17.25
CA SER A 62 -19.15 29.44 -17.10
C SER A 62 -18.35 30.67 -17.56
N GLY A 63 -17.07 30.51 -17.95
CA GLY A 63 -16.21 31.63 -18.39
C GLY A 63 -15.76 32.58 -17.27
N HIS A 64 -16.22 32.41 -16.04
CA HIS A 64 -15.84 33.24 -14.89
C HIS A 64 -14.53 32.76 -14.24
N THR A 65 -13.39 33.32 -14.68
CA THR A 65 -12.04 32.94 -14.21
C THR A 65 -11.89 32.96 -12.68
N LYS A 66 -12.43 33.97 -11.99
CA LYS A 66 -12.35 34.07 -10.52
C LYS A 66 -13.16 32.99 -9.79
N LYS A 67 -14.30 32.56 -10.34
CA LYS A 67 -15.11 31.47 -9.75
C LYS A 67 -14.44 30.12 -9.96
N ALA A 68 -13.88 29.89 -11.15
CA ALA A 68 -13.13 28.68 -11.46
C ALA A 68 -11.88 28.53 -10.55
N GLN A 69 -11.12 29.62 -10.35
CA GLN A 69 -9.97 29.64 -9.44
C GLN A 69 -10.36 29.28 -8.00
N LYS A 70 -11.41 29.91 -7.45
CA LYS A 70 -11.89 29.59 -6.09
C LYS A 70 -12.34 28.13 -5.94
N ALA A 71 -13.10 27.62 -6.90
CA ALA A 71 -13.55 26.23 -6.88
C ALA A 71 -12.36 25.24 -6.91
N GLN A 72 -11.30 25.59 -7.64
CA GLN A 72 -10.08 24.78 -7.72
C GLN A 72 -9.22 24.87 -6.44
N GLU A 73 -9.15 26.04 -5.80
CA GLU A 73 -8.51 26.19 -4.49
C GLU A 73 -9.22 25.34 -3.42
N GLU A 74 -10.55 25.37 -3.39
CA GLU A 74 -11.35 24.54 -2.50
C GLU A 74 -11.17 23.04 -2.77
N MET A 75 -11.12 22.64 -4.04
CA MET A 75 -10.76 21.27 -4.43
C MET A 75 -9.40 20.86 -3.87
N MET A 76 -8.40 21.73 -3.98
CA MET A 76 -7.05 21.47 -3.49
C MET A 76 -7.03 21.35 -1.97
N LYS A 77 -7.75 22.21 -1.24
CA LYS A 77 -7.90 22.12 0.21
C LYS A 77 -8.53 20.81 0.64
N LEU A 78 -9.63 20.43 -0.01
CA LEU A 78 -10.34 19.18 0.29
C LEU A 78 -9.49 17.95 -0.05
N THR A 79 -8.72 18.00 -1.13
CA THR A 79 -7.77 16.95 -1.50
C THR A 79 -6.66 16.82 -0.46
N MET A 80 -6.11 17.95 0.02
CA MET A 80 -5.11 17.94 1.10
C MET A 80 -5.66 17.41 2.41
N GLU A 81 -6.90 17.75 2.75
CA GLU A 81 -7.59 17.20 3.92
C GLU A 81 -7.72 15.67 3.79
N ASN A 82 -8.22 15.18 2.65
CA ASN A 82 -8.31 13.75 2.36
C ASN A 82 -6.94 13.04 2.43
N MET A 83 -5.87 13.68 1.95
CA MET A 83 -4.51 13.15 2.09
C MET A 83 -4.10 13.03 3.56
N LYS A 84 -4.36 14.04 4.40
CA LYS A 84 -4.07 13.97 5.85
C LYS A 84 -4.81 12.83 6.53
N HIS A 85 -6.07 12.60 6.18
CA HIS A 85 -6.83 11.45 6.67
C HIS A 85 -6.23 10.12 6.23
N SER A 86 -5.81 10.01 4.96
CA SER A 86 -5.16 8.82 4.42
C SER A 86 -3.75 8.58 4.99
N MET A 87 -3.06 9.63 5.45
CA MET A 87 -1.73 9.54 6.04
C MET A 87 -1.75 9.06 7.50
N LYS A 88 -2.85 9.28 8.24
CA LYS A 88 -2.97 8.80 9.63
C LYS A 88 -2.68 7.30 9.75
N PRO A 89 -3.37 6.40 9.02
CA PRO A 89 -3.06 4.98 9.03
C PRO A 89 -1.60 4.67 8.67
N LEU A 90 -1.04 5.38 7.69
CA LEU A 90 0.33 5.18 7.25
C LEU A 90 1.33 5.42 8.39
N MET A 91 1.20 6.51 9.16
CA MET A 91 2.06 6.79 10.31
C MET A 91 1.99 5.71 11.38
N PHE A 92 0.80 5.17 11.67
CA PHE A 92 0.64 4.06 12.62
C PHE A 92 1.26 2.75 12.11
N THR A 93 1.16 2.46 10.81
CA THR A 93 1.79 1.28 10.21
C THR A 93 3.29 1.44 9.96
N PHE A 94 3.81 2.66 9.92
CA PHE A 94 5.20 2.95 9.57
C PHE A 94 6.19 2.51 10.65
N ILE A 95 5.84 2.75 11.92
CA ILE A 95 6.68 2.34 13.07
C ILE A 95 6.90 0.82 13.10
N PRO A 96 5.86 -0.04 13.10
CA PRO A 96 6.06 -1.49 13.09
C PRO A 96 6.74 -1.96 11.79
N PHE A 97 6.46 -1.30 10.66
CA PHE A 97 7.13 -1.62 9.39
C PHE A 97 8.65 -1.41 9.47
N ILE A 98 9.11 -0.26 9.99
CA ILE A 98 10.56 0.01 10.14
C ILE A 98 11.23 -0.99 11.05
N LEU A 99 10.61 -1.33 12.19
CA LEU A 99 11.19 -2.28 13.15
C LEU A 99 11.43 -3.64 12.50
N ILE A 100 10.43 -4.15 11.79
CA ILE A 100 10.51 -5.45 11.12
C ILE A 100 11.47 -5.39 9.93
N PHE A 101 11.46 -4.29 9.18
CA PHE A 101 12.37 -4.09 8.06
C PHE A 101 13.84 -4.03 8.50
N ASN A 102 14.13 -3.36 9.62
CA ASN A 102 15.47 -3.29 10.19
C ASN A 102 15.94 -4.68 10.65
N TRP A 103 15.08 -5.44 11.32
CA TRP A 103 15.37 -6.83 11.70
C TRP A 103 15.61 -7.73 10.48
N LEU A 104 14.76 -7.66 9.46
CA LEU A 104 14.94 -8.41 8.20
C LEU A 104 16.27 -8.06 7.52
N ARG A 105 16.65 -6.79 7.53
CA ARG A 105 17.93 -6.33 6.99
C ARG A 105 19.12 -6.87 7.80
N GLY A 106 19.02 -6.89 9.13
CA GLY A 106 20.09 -7.41 9.99
C GLY A 106 20.30 -8.92 9.82
N GLU A 107 19.21 -9.68 9.70
CA GLU A 107 19.27 -11.14 9.62
C GLU A 107 19.56 -11.66 8.20
N TYR A 108 19.01 -10.99 7.18
CA TYR A 108 19.06 -11.47 5.79
C TYR A 108 19.84 -10.55 4.84
N GLY A 109 20.39 -9.43 5.34
CA GLY A 109 21.13 -8.43 4.57
C GLY A 109 22.27 -9.01 3.73
N ASP A 110 23.03 -9.91 4.35
CA ASP A 110 24.27 -10.46 3.79
C ASP A 110 24.11 -11.88 3.22
N VAL A 111 22.88 -12.41 3.23
CA VAL A 111 22.57 -13.79 2.83
C VAL A 111 22.65 -14.00 1.31
N GLY A 112 22.71 -12.92 0.52
CA GLY A 112 22.73 -12.99 -0.94
C GLY A 112 21.37 -13.36 -1.52
N THR A 113 21.34 -14.35 -2.42
CA THR A 113 20.11 -14.78 -3.11
C THR A 113 19.25 -15.65 -2.20
N VAL A 114 18.01 -15.24 -1.96
CA VAL A 114 17.05 -16.03 -1.16
C VAL A 114 15.96 -16.70 -2.00
N ALA A 115 15.73 -16.19 -3.21
CA ALA A 115 14.81 -16.75 -4.18
C ALA A 115 15.29 -16.47 -5.61
N THR A 116 14.98 -17.37 -6.52
CA THR A 116 15.21 -17.22 -7.96
C THR A 116 13.86 -17.39 -8.64
N LEU A 117 13.44 -16.43 -9.46
CA LEU A 117 12.19 -16.49 -10.23
C LEU A 117 12.51 -16.35 -11.71
N PHE A 118 12.11 -17.32 -12.54
CA PHE A 118 12.36 -17.30 -13.98
C PHE A 118 13.85 -17.05 -14.33
N GLY A 119 14.77 -17.57 -13.51
CA GLY A 119 16.21 -17.34 -13.66
C GLY A 119 16.74 -16.01 -13.08
N PHE A 120 15.89 -15.14 -12.55
CA PHE A 120 16.31 -13.91 -11.86
C PHE A 120 16.56 -14.17 -10.38
N ASN A 121 17.80 -13.93 -9.94
CA ASN A 121 18.19 -14.03 -8.53
C ASN A 121 17.70 -12.82 -7.75
N LEU A 122 16.89 -13.05 -6.73
CA LEU A 122 16.30 -12.07 -5.85
C LEU A 122 16.97 -12.12 -4.48
N SER A 123 17.47 -10.96 -4.04
CA SER A 123 17.88 -10.75 -2.66
C SER A 123 16.65 -10.69 -1.74
N TRP A 124 16.90 -10.74 -0.42
CA TRP A 124 15.87 -10.69 0.61
C TRP A 124 14.87 -9.54 0.42
N PHE A 125 15.35 -8.37 -0.01
CA PHE A 125 14.54 -7.18 -0.22
C PHE A 125 13.55 -7.34 -1.38
N TRP A 126 14.05 -7.79 -2.53
CA TRP A 126 13.20 -7.97 -3.72
C TRP A 126 12.21 -9.12 -3.52
N TRP A 127 12.63 -10.19 -2.87
CA TRP A 127 11.76 -11.29 -2.50
C TRP A 127 10.67 -10.87 -1.51
N TYR A 128 11.01 -10.09 -0.49
CA TYR A 128 10.06 -9.48 0.43
C TYR A 128 9.00 -8.64 -0.31
N LEU A 129 9.44 -7.79 -1.25
CA LEU A 129 8.54 -6.91 -2.00
C LEU A 129 7.55 -7.72 -2.86
N VAL A 130 8.03 -8.71 -3.60
CA VAL A 130 7.17 -9.58 -4.44
C VAL A 130 6.18 -10.36 -3.58
N THR A 131 6.64 -10.98 -2.50
CA THR A 131 5.76 -11.76 -1.60
C THR A 131 4.73 -10.87 -0.92
N ALA A 132 5.11 -9.68 -0.43
CA ALA A 132 4.18 -8.73 0.17
C ALA A 132 3.11 -8.24 -0.81
N MET A 133 3.47 -8.01 -2.09
CA MET A 133 2.51 -7.65 -3.14
C MET A 133 1.52 -8.78 -3.41
N LEU A 134 2.00 -10.01 -3.58
CA LEU A 134 1.15 -11.18 -3.81
C LEU A 134 0.18 -11.41 -2.63
N ILE A 135 0.68 -11.32 -1.40
CA ILE A 135 -0.14 -11.46 -0.19
C ILE A 135 -1.18 -10.34 -0.12
N SER A 136 -0.81 -9.10 -0.46
CA SER A 136 -1.74 -7.97 -0.45
C SER A 136 -2.91 -8.17 -1.43
N ILE A 137 -2.63 -8.68 -2.63
CA ILE A 137 -3.67 -9.00 -3.63
C ILE A 137 -4.63 -10.06 -3.08
N THR A 138 -4.08 -11.12 -2.47
CA THR A 138 -4.88 -12.20 -1.90
C THR A 138 -5.72 -11.72 -0.71
N LEU A 139 -5.15 -10.94 0.20
CA LEU A 139 -5.88 -10.38 1.35
C LEU A 139 -7.00 -9.43 0.90
N ASN A 140 -6.77 -8.59 -0.11
CA ASN A 140 -7.79 -7.68 -0.61
C ASN A 140 -9.00 -8.44 -1.18
N LYS A 141 -8.77 -9.59 -1.84
CA LYS A 141 -9.86 -10.46 -2.32
C LYS A 141 -10.64 -11.10 -1.17
N ILE A 142 -9.95 -11.57 -0.13
CA ILE A 142 -10.57 -12.26 1.01
C ILE A 142 -11.38 -11.29 1.87
N PHE A 143 -10.80 -10.14 2.21
CA PHE A 143 -11.42 -9.18 3.12
C PHE A 143 -12.42 -8.24 2.44
N LYS A 144 -12.62 -8.33 1.11
CA LYS A 144 -13.46 -7.41 0.32
C LYS A 144 -13.24 -5.94 0.74
N LEU A 145 -11.98 -5.55 0.91
CA LEU A 145 -11.59 -4.19 1.28
C LEU A 145 -11.57 -3.23 0.07
N SER A 146 -12.05 -3.69 -1.09
CA SER A 146 -12.31 -2.90 -2.29
C SER A 146 -13.72 -2.33 -2.29
#